data_AF-A0A2K8N5X5-F1
#
_entry.id   AF-A0A2K8N5X5-F1
#
_cell.length_a   1.000
_cell.length_b   1.000
_cell.length_c   1.000
_cell.angle_alpha   90.00
_cell.angle_beta   90.00
_cell.angle_gamma   90.00
#
_symmetry.space_group_name_H-M   'P 1'
#
loop_
_entity.id
_entity.type
_entity.pdbx_description
1 polymer ?
#
loop_
_entity_poly.entity_id
_entity_poly.type
_entity_poly.pdbx_seq_one_letter_code
_entity_poly.pdbx_strand_id
1 'polypeptide(L)'
;MWMGKTWWAWGWGVAAFGLGFVLAAGRELGPAGVERAVFGWSALVFGVLVLILGAWWEKRRNWRERLAPLHRPRVVVIGGGTGQSVLLRGLKMHEVELTAVVTVADDGGSSGRLRSAFGMPPPGDIRNCLVALADTEPLMEQLWQHRFQGDDDGLAGHSFGNLFIAAMADVTGDFETAVREASRVLAVRGRVLPAARRAVVLKARLEDGREITGESRIPAAGGRIVRVAIAPADAEAPEEVVEAIEKADVVVLGPGSLYTSIIPNLLVPEVARAIRRSRAWKVYVCNVMTQPGETDGFTASDHVKAIYDHIGFPFFDFAVVHTAPIPEEALRRYRNEGAHPVAADVSALERMGVRVITGDFLRLDRYAWHDAEKVSRRIVQLARRARRSWRRRR
;
A
#
# COMPACT_ATOMS: atom_id res chain seq x y z
N MET A 1 -20.00 -7.22 21.90
CA MET A 1 -18.56 -7.63 21.91
C MET A 1 -18.07 -8.11 23.28
N TRP A 2 -18.96 -8.45 24.23
CA TRP A 2 -18.59 -8.83 25.61
C TRP A 2 -18.60 -10.36 25.87
N MET A 3 -19.30 -11.15 25.04
CA MET A 3 -19.41 -12.61 25.23
C MET A 3 -18.15 -13.41 24.81
N GLY A 4 -17.18 -12.78 24.14
CA GLY A 4 -16.02 -13.49 23.59
C GLY A 4 -14.95 -13.90 24.61
N LYS A 5 -14.86 -13.21 25.76
CA LYS A 5 -13.75 -13.38 26.72
C LYS A 5 -14.12 -14.05 28.05
N THR A 6 -15.39 -14.37 28.29
CA THR A 6 -15.89 -14.80 29.60
C THR A 6 -16.63 -16.14 29.61
N TRP A 7 -16.82 -16.80 28.46
CA TRP A 7 -17.58 -18.06 28.37
C TRP A 7 -17.00 -19.18 29.25
N TRP A 8 -15.68 -19.22 29.42
CA TRP A 8 -15.00 -20.21 30.26
C TRP A 8 -15.33 -19.99 31.74
N ALA A 9 -15.42 -18.74 32.19
CA ALA A 9 -15.78 -18.38 33.56
C ALA A 9 -17.24 -18.75 33.86
N TRP A 10 -18.15 -18.52 32.89
CA TRP A 10 -19.54 -18.96 32.99
C TRP A 10 -19.67 -20.49 33.03
N GLY A 11 -18.98 -21.20 32.13
CA GLY A 11 -19.00 -22.66 32.10
C GLY A 11 -18.50 -23.30 33.40
N TRP A 12 -17.38 -22.80 33.95
CA TRP A 12 -16.87 -23.24 35.25
C TRP A 12 -17.77 -22.86 36.41
N GLY A 13 -18.34 -21.66 36.42
CA GLY A 13 -19.25 -21.20 37.47
C GLY A 13 -20.50 -22.07 37.58
N VAL A 14 -21.13 -22.39 36.44
CA VAL A 14 -22.31 -23.28 36.40
C VAL A 14 -21.94 -24.71 36.79
N ALA A 15 -20.81 -25.23 36.33
CA ALA A 15 -20.37 -26.58 36.67
C ALA A 15 -20.06 -26.72 38.17
N ALA A 16 -19.35 -25.76 38.76
CA ALA A 16 -19.05 -25.74 40.20
C ALA A 16 -20.33 -25.62 41.05
N PHE A 17 -21.28 -24.78 40.62
CA PHE A 17 -22.59 -24.68 41.26
C PHE A 17 -23.36 -26.00 41.22
N GLY A 18 -23.42 -26.66 40.06
CA GLY A 18 -24.04 -27.97 39.90
C GLY A 18 -23.39 -29.04 40.79
N LEU A 19 -22.05 -29.07 40.86
CA LEU A 19 -21.31 -29.99 41.73
C LEU A 19 -21.64 -29.78 43.22
N GLY A 20 -21.82 -28.53 43.65
CA GLY A 20 -22.26 -28.20 45.01
C GLY A 20 -23.61 -28.82 45.36
N PHE A 21 -24.57 -28.77 44.44
CA PHE A 21 -25.89 -29.41 44.61
C PHE A 21 -25.81 -30.94 44.66
N VAL A 22 -24.96 -31.56 43.83
CA VAL A 22 -24.74 -33.02 43.85
C VAL A 22 -24.12 -33.46 45.19
N LEU A 23 -23.13 -32.74 45.69
CA LEU A 23 -22.49 -33.04 46.98
C LEU A 23 -23.42 -32.81 48.17
N ALA A 24 -24.26 -31.78 48.11
CA ALA A 24 -25.27 -31.51 49.14
C ALA A 24 -26.39 -32.56 49.15
N ALA A 25 -26.82 -33.03 47.97
CA ALA A 25 -27.81 -34.09 47.84
C ALA A 25 -27.34 -35.41 48.43
N GLY A 26 -26.04 -35.74 48.34
CA GLY A 26 -25.45 -36.94 48.95
C GLY A 26 -25.53 -36.99 50.48
N ARG A 27 -25.89 -35.87 51.14
CA ARG A 27 -26.07 -35.77 52.60
C ARG A 27 -27.54 -35.82 53.03
N GLU A 28 -28.50 -35.80 52.10
CA GLU A 28 -29.94 -35.87 52.38
C GLU A 28 -30.54 -37.15 51.78
N LEU A 29 -31.13 -38.00 52.63
CA LEU A 29 -31.87 -39.19 52.18
C LEU A 29 -33.35 -38.85 51.99
N GLY A 30 -33.87 -39.01 50.77
CA GLY A 30 -35.29 -38.82 50.44
C GLY A 30 -35.53 -38.17 49.07
N PRO A 31 -36.80 -37.96 48.68
CA PRO A 31 -37.19 -37.41 47.37
C PRO A 31 -36.56 -36.05 47.05
N ALA A 32 -36.43 -35.19 48.07
CA ALA A 32 -35.79 -33.88 47.93
C ALA A 32 -34.29 -33.97 47.61
N GLY A 33 -33.60 -34.99 48.12
CA GLY A 33 -32.21 -35.28 47.76
C GLY A 33 -32.08 -35.70 46.29
N VAL A 34 -33.02 -36.51 45.80
CA VAL A 34 -33.06 -36.95 44.39
C VAL A 34 -33.29 -35.76 43.45
N GLU A 35 -34.23 -34.86 43.76
CA GLU A 35 -34.50 -33.67 42.94
C GLU A 35 -33.27 -32.73 42.87
N ARG A 36 -32.61 -32.49 44.01
CA ARG A 36 -31.38 -31.69 44.05
C ARG A 36 -30.23 -32.35 43.30
N ALA A 37 -30.11 -33.67 43.34
CA ALA A 37 -29.12 -34.40 42.57
C ALA A 37 -29.38 -34.26 41.06
N VAL A 38 -30.63 -34.42 40.60
CA VAL A 38 -31.00 -34.27 39.18
C VAL A 38 -30.71 -32.84 38.68
N PHE A 39 -31.07 -31.83 39.48
CA PHE A 39 -30.76 -30.43 39.16
C PHE A 39 -29.24 -30.19 39.12
N GLY A 40 -28.50 -30.68 40.11
CA GLY A 40 -27.05 -30.55 40.18
C GLY A 40 -26.33 -31.20 38.99
N TRP A 41 -26.72 -32.42 38.62
CA TRP A 41 -26.20 -33.11 37.44
C TRP A 41 -26.55 -32.38 36.14
N SER A 42 -27.76 -31.85 36.02
CA SER A 42 -28.19 -31.09 34.84
C SER A 42 -27.39 -29.79 34.68
N ALA A 43 -27.16 -29.07 35.78
CA ALA A 43 -26.30 -27.88 35.79
C ALA A 43 -24.84 -28.24 35.46
N LEU A 44 -24.31 -29.33 36.00
CA LEU A 44 -22.97 -29.81 35.69
C LEU A 44 -22.80 -30.12 34.19
N VAL A 45 -23.73 -30.89 33.62
CA VAL A 45 -23.73 -31.23 32.18
C VAL A 45 -23.84 -29.98 31.33
N PHE A 46 -24.71 -29.04 31.69
CA PHE A 46 -24.85 -27.78 30.97
C PHE A 46 -23.56 -26.93 31.02
N GLY A 47 -22.93 -26.81 32.19
CA GLY A 47 -21.64 -26.12 32.35
C GLY A 47 -20.54 -26.74 31.49
N VAL A 48 -20.44 -28.07 31.47
CA VAL A 48 -19.48 -28.81 30.61
C VAL A 48 -19.77 -28.61 29.12
N LEU A 49 -21.05 -28.62 28.71
CA LEU A 49 -21.43 -28.36 27.31
C LEU A 49 -21.06 -26.95 26.87
N VAL A 50 -21.28 -25.93 27.73
CA VAL A 50 -20.83 -24.56 27.46
C VAL A 50 -19.31 -24.51 27.30
N LEU A 51 -18.55 -25.26 28.11
CA LEU A 51 -17.10 -25.32 27.99
C LEU A 51 -16.65 -25.96 26.67
N ILE A 52 -17.26 -27.09 26.27
CA ILE A 52 -16.94 -27.79 25.02
C ILE A 52 -17.28 -26.92 23.81
N LEU A 53 -18.48 -26.33 23.79
CA LEU A 53 -18.94 -25.47 22.68
C LEU A 53 -18.12 -24.19 22.58
N GLY A 54 -17.78 -23.57 23.72
CA GLY A 54 -16.91 -22.40 23.76
C GLY A 54 -15.50 -22.70 23.28
N ALA A 55 -14.90 -23.82 23.73
CA ALA A 55 -13.59 -24.26 23.27
C ALA A 55 -13.60 -24.61 21.77
N TRP A 56 -14.66 -25.26 21.28
CA TRP A 56 -14.84 -25.54 19.86
C TRP A 56 -15.00 -24.26 19.03
N TRP A 57 -15.76 -23.27 19.52
CA TRP A 57 -15.94 -21.98 18.85
C TRP A 57 -14.65 -21.18 18.81
N GLU A 58 -13.89 -21.13 19.90
CA GLU A 58 -12.59 -20.45 19.97
C GLU A 58 -11.56 -21.15 19.10
N LYS A 59 -11.51 -22.49 19.10
CA LYS A 59 -10.69 -23.26 18.15
C LYS A 59 -11.11 -22.95 16.72
N ARG A 60 -12.39 -22.96 16.37
CA ARG A 60 -12.88 -22.64 15.01
C ARG A 60 -12.55 -21.20 14.60
N ARG A 61 -12.63 -20.25 15.54
CA ARG A 61 -12.22 -18.85 15.34
C ARG A 61 -10.71 -18.75 15.08
N ASN A 62 -9.90 -19.37 15.93
CA ASN A 62 -8.44 -19.43 15.77
C ASN A 62 -8.04 -20.15 14.48
N TRP A 63 -8.78 -21.17 14.05
CA TRP A 63 -8.60 -21.82 12.74
C TRP A 63 -8.93 -20.89 11.58
N ARG A 64 -10.01 -20.10 11.64
CA ARG A 64 -10.34 -19.08 10.62
C ARG A 64 -9.32 -17.94 10.59
N GLU A 65 -8.85 -17.48 11.75
CA GLU A 65 -7.79 -16.46 11.86
C GLU A 65 -6.43 -17.00 11.36
N ARG A 66 -6.12 -18.28 11.60
CA ARG A 66 -4.93 -18.97 11.05
C ARG A 66 -5.02 -19.26 9.55
N LEU A 67 -6.22 -19.43 9.00
CA LEU A 67 -6.46 -19.65 7.56
C LEU A 67 -6.68 -18.34 6.77
N ALA A 68 -6.90 -17.21 7.45
CA ALA A 68 -7.10 -15.91 6.82
C ALA A 68 -5.89 -15.43 5.97
N PRO A 69 -4.62 -15.60 6.40
CA PRO A 69 -3.46 -15.27 5.57
C PRO A 69 -3.40 -16.09 4.27
N LEU A 70 -3.91 -17.32 4.27
CA LEU A 70 -3.91 -18.18 3.07
C LEU A 70 -4.92 -17.73 1.99
N HIS A 71 -5.80 -16.77 2.29
CA HIS A 71 -6.91 -16.37 1.41
C HIS A 71 -6.91 -14.89 0.99
N ARG A 72 -6.05 -14.05 1.57
CA ARG A 72 -5.99 -12.62 1.20
C ARG A 72 -5.29 -12.45 -0.15
N PRO A 73 -5.86 -11.64 -1.07
CA PRO A 73 -5.16 -11.28 -2.29
C PRO A 73 -3.90 -10.49 -1.99
N ARG A 74 -2.82 -10.77 -2.71
CA ARG A 74 -1.55 -10.06 -2.63
C ARG A 74 -1.50 -8.94 -3.65
N VAL A 75 -1.33 -7.72 -3.17
CA VAL A 75 -1.30 -6.51 -4.01
C VAL A 75 0.03 -5.80 -3.81
N VAL A 76 0.78 -5.68 -4.89
CA VAL A 76 1.99 -4.85 -4.94
C VAL A 76 1.63 -3.52 -5.58
N VAL A 77 2.02 -2.40 -4.96
CA VAL A 77 1.83 -1.05 -5.51
C VAL A 77 3.20 -0.43 -5.73
N ILE A 78 3.50 -0.04 -6.96
CA ILE A 78 4.79 0.52 -7.38
C ILE A 78 4.58 1.99 -7.75
N GLY A 79 5.37 2.90 -7.18
CA GLY A 79 5.27 4.33 -7.48
C GLY A 79 6.14 5.21 -6.59
N GLY A 80 5.62 6.40 -6.32
CA GLY A 80 6.21 7.40 -5.42
C GLY A 80 5.19 8.47 -5.07
N GLY A 81 5.64 9.43 -4.27
CA GLY A 81 4.89 10.63 -3.92
C GLY A 81 3.57 10.40 -3.16
N THR A 82 2.72 11.42 -3.27
CA THR A 82 1.43 11.49 -2.57
C THR A 82 0.37 10.57 -3.18
N GLY A 83 0.38 10.38 -4.51
CA GLY A 83 -0.58 9.53 -5.23
C GLY A 83 -0.56 8.08 -4.74
N GLN A 84 0.64 7.49 -4.65
CA GLN A 84 0.82 6.14 -4.09
C GLN A 84 0.31 6.06 -2.66
N SER A 85 0.67 7.04 -1.82
CA SER A 85 0.27 7.09 -0.41
C SER A 85 -1.25 7.17 -0.22
N VAL A 86 -1.95 7.96 -1.05
CA VAL A 86 -3.42 8.04 -1.07
C VAL A 86 -4.02 6.68 -1.42
N LEU A 87 -3.51 6.01 -2.46
CA LEU A 87 -3.98 4.68 -2.84
C LEU A 87 -3.74 3.65 -1.73
N LEU A 88 -2.57 3.66 -1.09
CA LEU A 88 -2.24 2.74 0.01
C LEU A 88 -3.18 2.91 1.21
N ARG A 89 -3.57 4.16 1.56
CA ARG A 89 -4.56 4.43 2.62
C ARG A 89 -5.89 3.75 2.31
N GLY A 90 -6.37 3.82 1.07
CA GLY A 90 -7.59 3.14 0.64
C GLY A 90 -7.46 1.62 0.66
N LEU A 91 -6.36 1.09 0.09
CA LEU A 91 -6.13 -0.35 0.03
C LEU A 91 -6.01 -0.99 1.42
N LYS A 92 -5.44 -0.28 2.41
CA LYS A 92 -5.32 -0.71 3.81
C LYS A 92 -6.67 -1.03 4.46
N MET A 93 -7.76 -0.44 3.96
CA MET A 93 -9.12 -0.66 4.46
C MET A 93 -9.73 -1.99 3.98
N HIS A 94 -9.05 -2.70 3.08
CA HIS A 94 -9.50 -3.98 2.56
C HIS A 94 -8.65 -5.14 3.09
N GLU A 95 -9.22 -6.35 3.05
CA GLU A 95 -8.52 -7.58 3.46
C GLU A 95 -7.56 -8.06 2.35
N VAL A 96 -6.43 -7.37 2.21
CA VAL A 96 -5.36 -7.67 1.26
C VAL A 96 -3.99 -7.68 1.94
N GLU A 97 -3.05 -8.42 1.36
CA GLU A 97 -1.63 -8.36 1.74
C GLU A 97 -0.95 -7.29 0.86
N LEU A 98 -0.50 -6.19 1.48
CA LEU A 98 0.07 -5.04 0.76
C LEU A 98 1.59 -5.03 0.79
N THR A 99 2.19 -4.76 -0.37
CA THR A 99 3.59 -4.39 -0.49
C THR A 99 3.71 -3.12 -1.33
N ALA A 100 4.22 -2.05 -0.76
CA ALA A 100 4.54 -0.82 -1.47
C ALA A 100 6.01 -0.87 -1.91
N VAL A 101 6.26 -0.71 -3.20
CA VAL A 101 7.61 -0.53 -3.77
C VAL A 101 7.74 0.93 -4.17
N VAL A 102 8.77 1.59 -3.64
CA VAL A 102 8.87 3.05 -3.66
C VAL A 102 10.15 3.50 -4.32
N THR A 103 10.06 4.52 -5.17
CA THR A 103 11.22 5.13 -5.83
C THR A 103 12.22 5.68 -4.81
N VAL A 104 13.50 5.59 -5.14
CA VAL A 104 14.62 6.16 -4.35
C VAL A 104 15.42 7.18 -5.17
N ALA A 105 14.74 7.84 -6.10
CA ALA A 105 15.33 8.81 -7.02
C ALA A 105 15.21 10.28 -6.58
N ASP A 106 14.30 10.57 -5.64
CA ASP A 106 14.05 11.92 -5.09
C ASP A 106 15.35 12.60 -4.62
N ASP A 107 15.50 13.87 -4.95
CA ASP A 107 16.60 14.74 -4.53
C ASP A 107 16.12 16.11 -4.04
N GLY A 108 14.81 16.28 -3.84
CA GLY A 108 14.19 17.52 -3.39
C GLY A 108 14.15 17.70 -1.87
N GLY A 109 14.21 18.97 -1.45
CA GLY A 109 13.91 19.42 -0.08
C GLY A 109 14.61 18.63 1.03
N SER A 110 13.86 18.24 2.06
CA SER A 110 14.41 17.48 3.20
C SER A 110 14.97 16.12 2.80
N SER A 111 14.43 15.45 1.78
CA SER A 111 14.93 14.15 1.32
C SER A 111 16.31 14.31 0.71
N GLY A 112 16.46 15.27 -0.21
CA GLY A 112 17.70 15.57 -0.91
C GLY A 112 18.84 15.98 0.02
N ARG A 113 18.57 16.85 1.00
CA ARG A 113 19.58 17.25 1.98
C ARG A 113 20.13 16.07 2.79
N LEU A 114 19.25 15.18 3.27
CA LEU A 114 19.65 14.00 4.04
C LEU A 114 20.39 12.97 3.18
N ARG A 115 19.90 12.73 1.96
CA ARG A 115 20.56 11.88 0.97
C ARG A 115 22.01 12.33 0.75
N SER A 116 22.23 13.62 0.52
CA SER A 116 23.57 14.17 0.28
C SER A 116 24.45 14.14 1.52
N ALA A 117 23.90 14.39 2.70
CA ALA A 117 24.65 14.42 3.97
C ALA A 117 25.07 13.02 4.46
N PHE A 118 24.21 12.01 4.31
CA PHE A 118 24.41 10.68 4.89
C PHE A 118 24.69 9.58 3.85
N GLY A 119 24.73 9.91 2.54
CA GLY A 119 24.96 8.92 1.48
C GLY A 119 23.85 7.86 1.38
N MET A 120 22.65 8.16 1.88
CA MET A 120 21.52 7.24 1.97
C MET A 120 20.48 7.47 0.87
N PRO A 121 19.62 6.47 0.55
CA PRO A 121 18.43 6.70 -0.26
C PRO A 121 17.51 7.80 0.33
N PRO A 122 16.79 8.57 -0.50
CA PRO A 122 15.90 9.61 -0.03
C PRO A 122 14.74 9.03 0.79
N PRO A 123 14.51 9.48 2.03
CA PRO A 123 13.50 8.87 2.91
C PRO A 123 12.07 9.36 2.68
N GLY A 124 11.85 10.45 1.92
CA GLY A 124 10.56 11.16 1.87
C GLY A 124 9.37 10.33 1.42
N ASP A 125 9.48 9.67 0.27
CA ASP A 125 8.39 8.86 -0.27
C ASP A 125 8.16 7.57 0.53
N ILE A 126 9.23 6.96 1.04
CA ILE A 126 9.17 5.84 1.98
C ILE A 126 8.39 6.26 3.24
N ARG A 127 8.73 7.41 3.84
CA ARG A 127 8.03 7.97 5.00
C ARG A 127 6.54 8.14 4.71
N ASN A 128 6.17 8.69 3.55
CA ASN A 128 4.77 8.87 3.18
C ASN A 128 4.01 7.53 3.11
N CYS A 129 4.65 6.50 2.53
CA CYS A 129 4.08 5.16 2.46
C CYS A 129 3.96 4.48 3.83
N LEU A 130 4.98 4.64 4.69
CA LEU A 130 4.95 4.14 6.07
C LEU A 130 3.77 4.74 6.84
N VAL A 131 3.60 6.05 6.78
CA VAL A 131 2.50 6.75 7.43
C VAL A 131 1.15 6.34 6.84
N ALA A 132 1.04 6.21 5.52
CA ALA A 132 -0.19 5.74 4.86
C ALA A 132 -0.62 4.35 5.36
N LEU A 133 0.35 3.48 5.62
CA LEU A 133 0.12 2.10 6.06
C LEU A 133 0.14 1.90 7.58
N ALA A 134 0.52 2.91 8.36
CA ALA A 134 0.60 2.84 9.82
C ALA A 134 -0.76 2.56 10.49
N ASP A 135 -0.72 1.86 11.62
CA ASP A 135 -1.87 1.62 12.50
C ASP A 135 -1.61 2.28 13.86
N THR A 136 -1.47 3.61 13.84
CA THR A 136 -1.01 4.41 14.97
C THR A 136 -2.05 5.44 15.40
N GLU A 137 -1.89 5.94 16.63
CA GLU A 137 -2.70 7.04 17.17
C GLU A 137 -2.50 8.33 16.36
N PRO A 138 -3.53 9.21 16.26
CA PRO A 138 -3.47 10.43 15.46
C PRO A 138 -2.26 11.35 15.76
N LEU A 139 -1.83 11.41 17.02
CA LEU A 139 -0.67 12.21 17.43
C LEU A 139 0.63 11.70 16.81
N MET A 140 0.81 10.38 16.72
CA MET A 140 1.99 9.78 16.11
C MET A 140 2.02 10.04 14.61
N GLU A 141 0.88 9.94 13.92
CA GLU A 141 0.78 10.31 12.50
C GLU A 141 1.16 11.79 12.29
N GLN A 142 0.69 12.70 13.15
CA GLN A 142 1.05 14.12 13.09
C GLN A 142 2.54 14.36 13.33
N LEU A 143 3.13 13.67 14.32
CA LEU A 143 4.56 13.79 14.62
C LEU A 143 5.42 13.33 13.43
N TRP A 144 5.07 12.22 12.80
CA TRP A 144 5.80 11.72 11.63
C TRP A 144 5.71 12.65 10.42
N GLN A 145 4.58 13.33 10.25
CA GLN A 145 4.39 14.34 9.21
C GLN A 145 4.94 15.72 9.60
N HIS A 146 5.34 15.92 10.85
CA HIS A 146 5.83 17.21 11.33
C HIS A 146 7.03 17.67 10.52
N ARG A 147 6.98 18.94 10.15
CA ARG A 147 8.07 19.66 9.50
C ARG A 147 8.48 20.82 10.39
N PHE A 148 9.74 20.83 10.78
CA PHE A 148 10.32 21.87 11.59
C PHE A 148 10.22 23.21 10.86
N GLN A 149 9.67 24.21 11.56
CA GLN A 149 9.56 25.59 11.10
C GLN A 149 10.71 26.40 11.70
N GLY A 150 11.08 27.49 11.05
CA GLY A 150 12.15 28.39 11.50
C GLY A 150 13.00 28.87 10.34
N ASP A 151 13.93 29.77 10.66
CA ASP A 151 14.84 30.40 9.69
C ASP A 151 16.29 29.91 9.85
N ASP A 152 16.52 28.86 10.66
CA ASP A 152 17.85 28.29 10.84
C ASP A 152 18.27 27.36 9.69
N ASP A 153 19.57 27.29 9.39
CA ASP A 153 20.10 26.40 8.35
C ASP A 153 20.18 24.93 8.83
N GLY A 154 19.81 24.64 10.07
CA GLY A 154 19.97 23.34 10.72
C GLY A 154 18.77 22.42 10.55
N LEU A 155 17.72 22.66 11.33
CA LEU A 155 16.53 21.82 11.36
C LEU A 155 15.41 22.36 10.47
N ALA A 156 15.42 23.65 10.13
CA ALA A 156 14.33 24.24 9.36
C ALA A 156 14.05 23.49 8.05
N GLY A 157 12.77 23.22 7.83
CA GLY A 157 12.30 22.49 6.65
C GLY A 157 12.57 20.98 6.68
N HIS A 158 13.32 20.43 7.64
CA HIS A 158 13.40 18.97 7.80
C HIS A 158 12.08 18.39 8.30
N SER A 159 11.79 17.17 7.89
CA SER A 159 10.68 16.40 8.47
C SER A 159 11.19 15.48 9.56
N PHE A 160 10.48 15.43 10.69
CA PHE A 160 10.81 14.51 11.78
C PHE A 160 10.88 13.05 11.30
N GLY A 161 9.89 12.58 10.54
CA GLY A 161 9.92 11.20 10.01
C GLY A 161 11.12 10.93 9.09
N ASN A 162 11.58 11.93 8.33
CA ASN A 162 12.79 11.79 7.52
C ASN A 162 14.06 11.68 8.39
N LEU A 163 14.15 12.52 9.44
CA LEU A 163 15.25 12.46 10.40
C LEU A 163 15.27 11.13 11.16
N PHE A 164 14.09 10.63 11.55
CA PHE A 164 13.95 9.33 12.21
C PHE A 164 14.47 8.21 11.31
N ILE A 165 14.07 8.15 10.04
CA ILE A 165 14.55 7.14 9.09
C ILE A 165 16.07 7.28 8.88
N ALA A 166 16.59 8.50 8.77
CA ALA A 166 18.02 8.73 8.63
C ALA A 166 18.81 8.24 9.86
N ALA A 167 18.35 8.56 11.07
CA ALA A 167 18.95 8.07 12.31
C ALA A 167 18.88 6.54 12.41
N MET A 168 17.77 5.93 12.01
CA MET A 168 17.65 4.47 11.98
C MET A 168 18.62 3.85 10.96
N ALA A 169 18.81 4.46 9.80
CA ALA A 169 19.78 4.00 8.78
C ALA A 169 21.21 4.07 9.29
N ASP A 170 21.56 5.15 10.00
CA ASP A 170 22.88 5.31 10.63
C ASP A 170 23.11 4.26 11.74
N VAL A 171 22.12 4.02 12.59
CA VAL A 171 22.20 3.03 13.69
C VAL A 171 22.24 1.58 13.18
N THR A 172 21.45 1.25 12.17
CA THR A 172 21.37 -0.12 11.63
C THR A 172 22.46 -0.43 10.61
N GLY A 173 23.11 0.59 10.05
CA GLY A 173 24.14 0.48 9.03
C GLY A 173 23.60 0.21 7.63
N ASP A 174 22.29 -0.01 7.46
CA ASP A 174 21.68 -0.22 6.16
C ASP A 174 20.25 0.34 6.09
N PHE A 175 19.92 0.95 4.95
CA PHE A 175 18.64 1.64 4.76
C PHE A 175 17.45 0.66 4.74
N GLU A 176 17.64 -0.56 4.28
CA GLU A 176 16.56 -1.55 4.17
C GLU A 176 16.07 -1.99 5.56
N THR A 177 17.01 -2.33 6.45
CA THR A 177 16.75 -2.65 7.85
C THR A 177 16.15 -1.45 8.57
N ALA A 178 16.63 -0.22 8.32
CA ALA A 178 16.02 0.97 8.90
C ALA A 178 14.54 1.13 8.55
N VAL A 179 14.16 0.91 7.28
CA VAL A 179 12.75 0.94 6.84
C VAL A 179 11.95 -0.19 7.48
N ARG A 180 12.55 -1.38 7.63
CA ARG A 180 11.93 -2.53 8.31
C ARG A 180 11.64 -2.24 9.78
N GLU A 181 12.59 -1.68 10.51
CA GLU A 181 12.41 -1.32 11.91
C GLU A 181 11.44 -0.14 12.09
N ALA A 182 11.52 0.88 11.23
CA ALA A 182 10.54 1.97 11.20
C ALA A 182 9.11 1.46 10.96
N SER A 183 8.96 0.46 10.08
CA SER A 183 7.67 -0.21 9.84
C SER A 183 7.11 -0.89 11.10
N ARG A 184 7.98 -1.48 11.93
CA ARG A 184 7.59 -2.11 13.20
C ARG A 184 7.16 -1.06 14.24
N VAL A 185 7.92 0.02 14.36
CA VAL A 185 7.61 1.14 15.27
C VAL A 185 6.25 1.75 14.95
N LEU A 186 5.91 1.87 13.66
CA LEU A 186 4.64 2.40 13.18
C LEU A 186 3.51 1.37 13.06
N ALA A 187 3.73 0.12 13.49
CA ALA A 187 2.76 -0.97 13.35
C ALA A 187 2.14 -1.05 11.93
N VAL A 188 2.98 -0.94 10.91
CA VAL A 188 2.57 -0.85 9.50
C VAL A 188 1.80 -2.10 9.05
N ARG A 189 0.60 -1.90 8.47
CA ARG A 189 -0.23 -2.96 7.88
C ARG A 189 0.20 -3.27 6.45
N GLY A 190 1.33 -3.96 6.30
CA GLY A 190 1.90 -4.34 5.02
C GLY A 190 3.42 -4.25 5.04
N ARG A 191 4.03 -4.15 3.86
CA ARG A 191 5.48 -3.91 3.70
C ARG A 191 5.72 -2.66 2.87
N VAL A 192 6.72 -1.88 3.23
CA VAL A 192 7.22 -0.76 2.43
C VAL A 192 8.67 -1.06 2.09
N LEU A 193 8.98 -1.12 0.79
CA LEU A 193 10.28 -1.54 0.28
C LEU A 193 10.83 -0.47 -0.68
N PRO A 194 12.11 -0.11 -0.58
CA PRO A 194 12.75 0.72 -1.60
C PRO A 194 12.93 -0.07 -2.90
N ALA A 195 12.76 0.59 -4.05
CA ALA A 195 12.90 -0.06 -5.35
C ALA A 195 14.33 -0.45 -5.69
N ALA A 196 15.32 0.21 -5.09
CA ALA A 196 16.74 -0.10 -5.23
C ALA A 196 17.44 -0.06 -3.86
N ARG A 197 18.49 -0.87 -3.70
CA ARG A 197 19.30 -0.96 -2.46
C ARG A 197 20.07 0.32 -2.16
N ARG A 198 20.48 1.05 -3.20
CA ARG A 198 21.26 2.30 -3.13
C ARG A 198 20.50 3.45 -3.76
N ALA A 199 20.87 4.67 -3.39
CA ALA A 199 20.32 5.87 -4.00
C ALA A 199 20.60 5.90 -5.51
N VAL A 200 19.64 6.38 -6.30
CA VAL A 200 19.79 6.56 -7.75
C VAL A 200 19.53 8.01 -8.14
N VAL A 201 20.26 8.51 -9.13
CA VAL A 201 20.07 9.85 -9.69
C VAL A 201 19.23 9.72 -10.95
N LEU A 202 18.13 10.46 -11.01
CA LEU A 202 17.29 10.53 -12.21
C LEU A 202 17.89 11.51 -13.22
N LYS A 203 17.92 11.11 -14.49
CA LYS A 203 18.31 11.95 -15.62
C LYS A 203 17.20 11.95 -16.66
N ALA A 204 16.93 13.09 -17.27
CA ALA A 204 15.99 13.23 -18.38
C ALA A 204 16.71 13.81 -19.60
N ARG A 205 16.37 13.29 -20.78
CA ARG A 205 16.71 13.88 -22.08
C ARG A 205 15.45 14.48 -22.67
N LEU A 206 15.52 15.77 -23.00
CA LEU A 206 14.43 16.51 -23.61
C LEU A 206 14.49 16.44 -25.15
N GLU A 207 13.41 16.83 -25.81
CA GLU A 207 13.27 16.80 -27.27
C GLU A 207 14.25 17.76 -27.98
N ASP A 208 14.60 18.87 -27.32
CA ASP A 208 15.60 19.84 -27.80
C ASP A 208 17.05 19.39 -27.57
N GLY A 209 17.26 18.18 -27.04
CA GLY A 209 18.58 17.59 -26.79
C GLY A 209 19.19 17.93 -25.44
N ARG A 210 18.58 18.81 -24.62
CA ARG A 210 19.08 19.09 -23.26
C ARG A 210 19.02 17.83 -22.38
N GLU A 211 20.05 17.65 -21.57
CA GLU A 211 20.09 16.64 -20.50
C GLU A 211 19.97 17.29 -19.14
N ILE A 212 18.96 16.88 -18.38
CA ILE A 212 18.66 17.38 -17.04
C ILE A 212 18.97 16.28 -16.04
N THR A 213 19.78 16.61 -15.03
CA THR A 213 20.12 15.68 -13.94
C THR A 213 19.49 16.17 -12.64
N GLY A 214 18.81 15.26 -11.96
CA GLY A 214 18.12 15.48 -10.69
C GLY A 214 16.60 15.51 -10.84
N GLU A 215 15.89 14.79 -9.98
CA GLU A 215 14.44 14.61 -10.06
C GLU A 215 13.71 15.95 -9.93
N SER A 216 14.06 16.74 -8.92
CA SER A 216 13.45 18.05 -8.65
C SER A 216 13.68 19.09 -9.75
N ARG A 217 14.69 18.87 -10.61
CA ARG A 217 15.05 19.78 -11.71
C ARG A 217 14.34 19.43 -13.02
N ILE A 218 13.88 18.20 -13.20
CA ILE A 218 13.31 17.71 -14.46
C ILE A 218 12.04 18.47 -14.84
N PRO A 219 11.00 18.57 -13.97
CA PRO A 219 9.79 19.32 -14.31
C PRO A 219 10.06 20.82 -14.52
N ALA A 220 10.98 21.38 -13.73
CA ALA A 220 11.32 22.81 -13.77
C ALA A 220 12.11 23.22 -15.03
N ALA A 221 12.75 22.26 -15.73
CA ALA A 221 13.54 22.55 -16.91
C ALA A 221 12.70 23.00 -18.12
N GLY A 222 11.41 22.61 -18.13
CA GLY A 222 10.47 22.87 -19.22
C GLY A 222 10.83 22.17 -20.53
N GLY A 223 9.83 21.89 -21.36
CA GLY A 223 9.99 21.17 -22.63
C GLY A 223 9.60 19.69 -22.53
N ARG A 224 9.55 19.02 -23.68
CA ARG A 224 9.04 17.65 -23.77
C ARG A 224 10.11 16.63 -23.39
N ILE A 225 9.85 15.82 -22.37
CA ILE A 225 10.70 14.69 -21.99
C ILE A 225 10.60 13.59 -23.06
N VAL A 226 11.74 13.19 -23.61
CA VAL A 226 11.83 12.07 -24.56
C VAL A 226 12.15 10.77 -23.84
N ARG A 227 13.09 10.82 -22.88
CA ARG A 227 13.50 9.64 -22.14
C ARG A 227 14.05 10.00 -20.77
N VAL A 228 13.78 9.17 -19.77
CA VAL A 228 14.48 9.17 -18.48
C VAL A 228 15.38 7.94 -18.30
N ALA A 229 16.42 8.11 -17.50
CA ALA A 229 17.37 7.07 -17.12
C ALA A 229 17.78 7.25 -15.64
N ILE A 230 18.20 6.15 -15.00
CA ILE A 230 18.79 6.19 -13.65
C ILE A 230 20.30 6.03 -13.73
N ALA A 231 21.00 6.69 -12.82
CA ALA A 231 22.43 6.49 -12.59
C ALA A 231 22.65 6.14 -11.11
N PRO A 232 23.31 5.03 -10.79
CA PRO A 232 23.90 4.05 -11.72
C PRO A 232 22.84 3.17 -12.41
N ALA A 233 23.10 2.76 -13.65
CA ALA A 233 22.14 2.03 -14.48
C ALA A 233 21.97 0.55 -14.08
N ASP A 234 22.94 0.01 -13.34
CA ASP A 234 22.96 -1.31 -12.72
C ASP A 234 22.52 -1.25 -11.25
N ALA A 235 21.55 -0.39 -10.93
CA ALA A 235 20.93 -0.40 -9.61
C ALA A 235 20.21 -1.74 -9.38
N GLU A 236 20.46 -2.35 -8.22
CA GLU A 236 19.88 -3.63 -7.82
C GLU A 236 18.67 -3.42 -6.92
N ALA A 237 17.63 -4.24 -7.12
CA ALA A 237 16.48 -4.25 -6.24
C ALA A 237 16.76 -5.12 -5.01
N PRO A 238 16.14 -4.83 -3.84
CA PRO A 238 16.08 -5.79 -2.76
C PRO A 238 15.40 -7.10 -3.22
N GLU A 239 15.89 -8.24 -2.75
CA GLU A 239 15.31 -9.55 -3.10
C GLU A 239 13.82 -9.64 -2.75
N GLU A 240 13.44 -9.02 -1.63
CA GLU A 240 12.05 -8.95 -1.16
C GLU A 240 11.12 -8.26 -2.17
N VAL A 241 11.63 -7.29 -2.95
CA VAL A 241 10.85 -6.61 -4.00
C VAL A 241 10.54 -7.58 -5.14
N VAL A 242 11.55 -8.29 -5.62
CA VAL A 242 11.39 -9.30 -6.68
C VAL A 242 10.44 -10.40 -6.22
N GLU A 243 10.63 -10.91 -5.01
CA GLU A 243 9.78 -11.95 -4.42
C GLU A 243 8.32 -11.48 -4.30
N ALA A 244 8.09 -10.24 -3.83
CA ALA A 244 6.75 -9.68 -3.69
C ALA A 244 6.04 -9.58 -5.05
N ILE A 245 6.73 -9.13 -6.10
CA ILE A 245 6.19 -9.00 -7.45
C ILE A 245 5.85 -10.38 -8.04
N GLU A 246 6.73 -11.37 -7.86
CA GLU A 246 6.52 -12.72 -8.38
C GLU A 246 5.37 -13.46 -7.67
N LYS A 247 5.16 -13.18 -6.37
CA LYS A 247 4.08 -13.77 -5.55
C LYS A 247 2.76 -13.00 -5.60
N ALA A 248 2.71 -11.85 -6.27
CA ALA A 248 1.54 -10.98 -6.31
C ALA A 248 0.36 -11.62 -7.08
N ASP A 249 -0.87 -11.31 -6.65
CA ASP A 249 -2.06 -11.55 -7.47
C ASP A 249 -2.26 -10.38 -8.45
N VAL A 250 -1.96 -9.16 -8.01
CA VAL A 250 -1.99 -7.93 -8.82
C VAL A 250 -0.77 -7.06 -8.52
N VAL A 251 -0.17 -6.49 -9.56
CA VAL A 251 0.83 -5.42 -9.49
C VAL A 251 0.20 -4.14 -10.03
N VAL A 252 0.15 -3.09 -9.22
CA VAL A 252 -0.41 -1.79 -9.56
C VAL A 252 0.72 -0.80 -9.75
N LEU A 253 0.70 -0.05 -10.85
CA LEU A 253 1.64 1.02 -11.12
C LEU A 253 0.89 2.36 -11.04
N GLY A 254 1.39 3.25 -10.18
CA GLY A 254 0.75 4.51 -9.89
C GLY A 254 -0.45 4.42 -8.93
N PRO A 255 -1.20 5.52 -8.75
CA PRO A 255 -1.03 6.79 -9.45
C PRO A 255 0.23 7.54 -8.97
N GLY A 256 0.78 8.40 -9.81
CA GLY A 256 1.98 9.19 -9.50
C GLY A 256 2.60 9.81 -10.74
N SER A 257 3.57 10.69 -10.56
CA SER A 257 4.26 11.32 -11.67
C SER A 257 4.89 10.29 -12.60
N LEU A 258 4.64 10.44 -13.91
CA LEU A 258 5.02 9.43 -14.89
C LEU A 258 6.54 9.23 -14.94
N TYR A 259 7.28 10.33 -15.11
CA TYR A 259 8.73 10.30 -15.34
C TYR A 259 9.55 10.32 -14.06
N THR A 260 8.99 10.88 -12.98
CA THR A 260 9.69 11.07 -11.70
C THR A 260 9.26 10.09 -10.59
N SER A 261 8.10 9.42 -10.71
CA SER A 261 7.64 8.44 -9.71
C SER A 261 7.38 7.05 -10.26
N ILE A 262 6.85 6.88 -11.48
CA ILE A 262 6.49 5.53 -11.99
C ILE A 262 7.66 4.91 -12.75
N ILE A 263 8.13 5.55 -13.82
CA ILE A 263 9.21 5.03 -14.66
C ILE A 263 10.51 4.77 -13.88
N PRO A 264 10.95 5.60 -12.91
CA PRO A 264 12.21 5.36 -12.19
C PRO A 264 12.26 4.02 -11.47
N ASN A 265 11.12 3.55 -10.93
CA ASN A 265 11.03 2.22 -10.34
C ASN A 265 11.25 1.10 -11.37
N LEU A 266 10.78 1.30 -12.60
CA LEU A 266 10.90 0.34 -13.70
C LEU A 266 12.26 0.35 -14.38
N LEU A 267 13.02 1.44 -14.22
CA LEU A 267 14.38 1.52 -14.72
C LEU A 267 15.36 0.68 -13.88
N VAL A 268 14.96 0.24 -12.69
CA VAL A 268 15.68 -0.79 -11.93
C VAL A 268 15.46 -2.13 -12.65
N PRO A 269 16.50 -2.74 -13.27
CA PRO A 269 16.31 -3.83 -14.22
C PRO A 269 15.59 -5.04 -13.64
N GLU A 270 15.83 -5.36 -12.38
CA GLU A 270 15.22 -6.51 -11.70
C GLU A 270 13.72 -6.33 -11.46
N VAL A 271 13.28 -5.09 -11.17
CA VAL A 271 11.85 -4.76 -11.00
C VAL A 271 11.11 -5.00 -12.32
N ALA A 272 11.59 -4.45 -13.43
CA ALA A 272 10.95 -4.63 -14.74
C ALA A 272 10.95 -6.10 -15.18
N ARG A 273 12.05 -6.83 -14.97
CA ARG A 273 12.11 -8.28 -15.28
C ARG A 273 11.15 -9.08 -14.41
N ALA A 274 11.04 -8.79 -13.12
CA ALA A 274 10.11 -9.46 -12.20
C ALA A 274 8.66 -9.23 -12.63
N ILE A 275 8.28 -8.00 -13.01
CA ILE A 275 6.94 -7.68 -13.50
C ILE A 275 6.64 -8.47 -14.78
N ARG A 276 7.59 -8.52 -15.71
CA ARG A 276 7.44 -9.25 -16.99
C ARG A 276 7.22 -10.74 -16.78
N ARG A 277 7.98 -11.36 -15.87
CA ARG A 277 7.88 -12.81 -15.57
C ARG A 277 6.69 -13.14 -14.69
N SER A 278 6.26 -12.20 -13.86
CA SER A 278 5.14 -12.41 -12.94
C SER A 278 3.87 -12.73 -13.71
N ARG A 279 3.11 -13.68 -13.18
CA ARG A 279 1.80 -14.05 -13.71
C ARG A 279 0.69 -13.14 -13.16
N ALA A 280 1.00 -12.27 -12.19
CA ALA A 280 0.08 -11.28 -11.64
C ALA A 280 -0.58 -10.47 -12.77
N TRP A 281 -1.78 -9.94 -12.52
CA TRP A 281 -2.34 -8.92 -13.42
C TRP A 281 -1.65 -7.58 -13.17
N LYS A 282 -1.24 -6.89 -14.24
CA LYS A 282 -0.56 -5.60 -14.18
C LYS A 282 -1.56 -4.52 -14.50
N VAL A 283 -1.73 -3.60 -13.57
CA VAL A 283 -2.74 -2.55 -13.60
C VAL A 283 -2.05 -1.20 -13.58
N TYR A 284 -2.27 -0.38 -14.59
CA TYR A 284 -1.90 1.02 -14.56
C TYR A 284 -3.05 1.84 -13.96
N VAL A 285 -2.77 2.71 -12.98
CA VAL A 285 -3.71 3.74 -12.52
C VAL A 285 -3.30 5.06 -13.15
N CYS A 286 -4.05 5.50 -14.15
CA CYS A 286 -3.74 6.67 -14.95
C CYS A 286 -3.95 7.96 -14.16
N ASN A 287 -3.09 8.95 -14.39
CA ASN A 287 -3.25 10.26 -13.77
C ASN A 287 -4.52 10.94 -14.28
N VAL A 288 -5.19 11.69 -13.40
CA VAL A 288 -6.42 12.42 -13.77
C VAL A 288 -6.09 13.69 -14.56
N MET A 289 -5.00 14.36 -14.18
CA MET A 289 -4.49 15.58 -14.82
C MET A 289 -3.08 15.32 -15.39
N THR A 290 -2.74 16.04 -16.45
CA THR A 290 -1.37 16.19 -16.94
C THR A 290 -0.55 16.95 -15.89
N GLN A 291 0.77 16.80 -15.97
CA GLN A 291 1.71 17.50 -15.11
C GLN A 291 2.60 18.42 -15.93
N PRO A 292 2.62 19.73 -15.64
CA PRO A 292 3.46 20.69 -16.34
C PRO A 292 4.93 20.27 -16.31
N GLY A 293 5.59 20.29 -17.47
CA GLY A 293 6.99 19.90 -17.62
C GLY A 293 7.24 18.39 -17.62
N GLU A 294 6.21 17.56 -17.43
CA GLU A 294 6.32 16.10 -17.51
C GLU A 294 5.42 15.51 -18.60
N THR A 295 4.10 15.73 -18.52
CA THR A 295 3.10 15.03 -19.35
C THR A 295 2.16 15.99 -20.08
N ASP A 296 2.66 17.16 -20.46
CA ASP A 296 1.91 18.17 -21.21
C ASP A 296 1.27 17.59 -22.48
N GLY A 297 -0.06 17.71 -22.58
CA GLY A 297 -0.84 17.22 -23.70
C GLY A 297 -0.98 15.69 -23.80
N PHE A 298 -0.54 14.92 -22.79
CA PHE A 298 -0.63 13.46 -22.83
C PHE A 298 -2.08 12.98 -22.68
N THR A 299 -2.44 12.01 -23.52
CA THR A 299 -3.61 11.14 -23.35
C THR A 299 -3.27 9.96 -22.42
N ALA A 300 -4.27 9.15 -22.06
CA ALA A 300 -4.06 7.97 -21.25
C ALA A 300 -3.20 6.92 -21.99
N SER A 301 -3.39 6.78 -23.31
CA SER A 301 -2.53 5.90 -24.12
C SER A 301 -1.09 6.42 -24.24
N ASP A 302 -0.86 7.74 -24.27
CA ASP A 302 0.49 8.30 -24.27
C ASP A 302 1.28 7.95 -23.00
N HIS A 303 0.60 7.93 -21.84
CA HIS A 303 1.23 7.50 -20.59
C HIS A 303 1.67 6.02 -20.65
N VAL A 304 0.79 5.14 -21.13
CA VAL A 304 1.10 3.71 -21.29
C VAL A 304 2.22 3.51 -22.32
N LYS A 305 2.16 4.24 -23.43
CA LYS A 305 3.16 4.19 -24.49
C LYS A 305 4.52 4.63 -23.98
N ALA A 306 4.59 5.73 -23.24
CA ALA A 306 5.83 6.19 -22.63
C ALA A 306 6.45 5.11 -21.74
N ILE A 307 5.67 4.44 -20.89
CA ILE A 307 6.18 3.32 -20.07
C ILE A 307 6.76 2.22 -20.96
N TYR A 308 6.02 1.77 -21.98
CA TYR A 308 6.47 0.72 -22.89
C TYR A 308 7.72 1.10 -23.67
N ASP A 309 7.82 2.34 -24.13
CA ASP A 309 8.99 2.84 -24.86
C ASP A 309 10.25 2.85 -23.97
N HIS A 310 10.10 3.09 -22.65
CA HIS A 310 11.22 3.11 -21.72
C HIS A 310 11.75 1.72 -21.38
N ILE A 311 10.85 0.77 -21.17
CA ILE A 311 11.20 -0.60 -20.76
C ILE A 311 11.35 -1.57 -21.94
N GLY A 312 10.85 -1.22 -23.12
CA GLY A 312 11.03 -1.94 -24.38
C GLY A 312 10.07 -3.12 -24.62
N PHE A 313 8.99 -3.26 -23.85
CA PHE A 313 7.99 -4.32 -24.06
C PHE A 313 6.62 -3.99 -23.44
N PRO A 314 5.50 -4.46 -24.00
CA PRO A 314 4.19 -4.31 -23.37
C PRO A 314 4.02 -5.30 -22.20
N PHE A 315 3.33 -4.88 -21.13
CA PHE A 315 3.00 -5.78 -20.00
C PHE A 315 1.70 -5.47 -19.25
N PHE A 316 0.99 -4.38 -19.54
CA PHE A 316 -0.22 -4.04 -18.79
C PHE A 316 -1.40 -4.88 -19.26
N ASP A 317 -2.15 -5.44 -18.30
CA ASP A 317 -3.40 -6.13 -18.57
C ASP A 317 -4.59 -5.15 -18.50
N PHE A 318 -4.51 -4.17 -17.58
CA PHE A 318 -5.57 -3.21 -17.33
C PHE A 318 -5.06 -1.79 -17.16
N ALA A 319 -5.88 -0.81 -17.53
CA ALA A 319 -5.72 0.60 -17.16
C ALA A 319 -6.97 1.09 -16.45
N VAL A 320 -6.82 1.72 -15.28
CA VAL A 320 -7.89 2.43 -14.57
C VAL A 320 -7.82 3.89 -14.97
N VAL A 321 -8.90 4.40 -15.58
CA VAL A 321 -8.93 5.73 -16.18
C VAL A 321 -10.19 6.47 -15.73
N HIS A 322 -10.00 7.72 -15.27
CA HIS A 322 -11.11 8.59 -14.90
C HIS A 322 -11.82 9.11 -16.16
N THR A 323 -13.15 9.03 -16.18
CA THR A 323 -13.96 9.48 -17.34
C THR A 323 -15.17 10.33 -16.95
N ALA A 324 -15.34 10.65 -15.67
CA ALA A 324 -16.46 11.47 -15.24
C ALA A 324 -16.17 12.97 -15.48
N PRO A 325 -17.19 13.83 -15.57
CA PRO A 325 -16.97 15.27 -15.65
C PRO A 325 -16.25 15.80 -14.41
N ILE A 326 -15.23 16.64 -14.63
CA ILE A 326 -14.55 17.39 -13.56
C ILE A 326 -15.22 18.77 -13.46
N PRO A 327 -15.61 19.24 -12.26
CA PRO A 327 -16.23 20.56 -12.11
C PRO A 327 -15.35 21.70 -12.64
N GLU A 328 -15.99 22.70 -13.25
CA GLU A 328 -15.30 23.80 -13.92
C GLU A 328 -14.43 24.63 -12.96
N GLU A 329 -14.81 24.74 -11.68
CA GLU A 329 -13.99 25.42 -10.67
C GLU A 329 -12.63 24.74 -10.47
N ALA A 330 -12.62 23.41 -10.34
CA ALA A 330 -11.39 22.64 -10.26
C ALA A 330 -10.59 22.74 -11.56
N LEU A 331 -11.25 22.65 -12.72
CA LEU A 331 -10.60 22.79 -14.03
C LEU A 331 -9.91 24.15 -14.19
N ARG A 332 -10.57 25.25 -13.81
CA ARG A 332 -9.97 26.59 -13.88
C ARG A 332 -8.70 26.69 -13.06
N ARG A 333 -8.69 26.11 -11.85
CA ARG A 333 -7.48 26.09 -11.01
C ARG A 333 -6.35 25.33 -11.69
N TYR A 334 -6.60 24.11 -12.17
CA TYR A 334 -5.56 23.31 -12.83
C TYR A 334 -5.05 23.97 -14.12
N ARG A 335 -5.92 24.60 -14.90
CA ARG A 335 -5.51 25.37 -16.09
C ARG A 335 -4.58 26.53 -15.73
N ASN A 336 -4.82 27.23 -14.63
CA ASN A 336 -3.93 28.29 -14.14
C ASN A 336 -2.56 27.76 -13.71
N GLU A 337 -2.49 26.50 -13.30
CA GLU A 337 -1.24 25.79 -12.97
C GLU A 337 -0.61 25.11 -14.20
N GLY A 338 -1.19 25.25 -15.41
CA GLY A 338 -0.71 24.62 -16.65
C GLY A 338 -1.10 23.14 -16.83
N ALA A 339 -1.98 22.62 -15.97
CA ALA A 339 -2.42 21.23 -15.99
C ALA A 339 -3.80 21.07 -16.63
N HIS A 340 -3.98 19.97 -17.36
CA HIS A 340 -5.20 19.68 -18.12
C HIS A 340 -5.71 18.26 -17.84
N PRO A 341 -7.02 17.97 -17.96
CA PRO A 341 -7.52 16.60 -17.85
C PRO A 341 -6.88 15.67 -18.87
N VAL A 342 -6.44 14.50 -18.41
CA VAL A 342 -5.93 13.45 -19.29
C VAL A 342 -7.09 12.84 -20.07
N ALA A 343 -7.04 12.93 -21.39
CA ALA A 343 -8.05 12.31 -22.25
C ALA A 343 -7.93 10.78 -22.17
N ALA A 344 -9.06 10.08 -21.95
CA ALA A 344 -9.06 8.65 -21.69
C ALA A 344 -8.80 7.74 -22.91
N ASP A 345 -9.01 8.28 -24.12
CA ASP A 345 -8.75 7.66 -25.43
C ASP A 345 -8.81 6.11 -25.49
N VAL A 346 -9.93 5.57 -24.99
CA VAL A 346 -10.12 4.13 -24.69
C VAL A 346 -9.75 3.23 -25.87
N SER A 347 -10.18 3.58 -27.08
CA SER A 347 -9.89 2.80 -28.29
C SER A 347 -8.40 2.73 -28.62
N ALA A 348 -7.58 3.69 -28.19
CA ALA A 348 -6.12 3.63 -28.35
C ALA A 348 -5.51 2.65 -27.35
N LEU A 349 -5.92 2.69 -26.09
CA LEU A 349 -5.50 1.73 -25.06
C LEU A 349 -5.87 0.28 -25.42
N GLU A 350 -7.08 0.06 -25.92
CA GLU A 350 -7.53 -1.28 -26.34
C GLU A 350 -6.72 -1.82 -27.53
N ARG A 351 -6.33 -0.95 -28.48
CA ARG A 351 -5.42 -1.32 -29.58
C ARG A 351 -4.02 -1.71 -29.09
N MET A 352 -3.61 -1.24 -27.93
CA MET A 352 -2.37 -1.66 -27.26
C MET A 352 -2.53 -2.97 -26.47
N GLY A 353 -3.73 -3.59 -26.49
CA GLY A 353 -4.04 -4.80 -25.75
C GLY A 353 -4.41 -4.57 -24.28
N VAL A 354 -4.62 -3.31 -23.88
CA VAL A 354 -4.90 -2.93 -22.48
C VAL A 354 -6.40 -2.81 -22.26
N ARG A 355 -6.94 -3.55 -21.29
CA ARG A 355 -8.37 -3.47 -20.95
C ARG A 355 -8.65 -2.26 -20.07
N VAL A 356 -9.57 -1.40 -20.49
CA VAL A 356 -9.82 -0.14 -19.77
C VAL A 356 -10.95 -0.30 -18.75
N ILE A 357 -10.68 0.16 -17.52
CA ILE A 357 -11.66 0.28 -16.44
C ILE A 357 -11.96 1.76 -16.28
N THR A 358 -13.09 2.18 -16.81
CA THR A 358 -13.58 3.56 -16.71
C THR A 358 -14.44 3.76 -15.48
N GLY A 359 -14.57 5.02 -15.05
CA GLY A 359 -15.43 5.39 -13.94
C GLY A 359 -15.14 6.77 -13.37
N ASP A 360 -15.94 7.15 -12.40
CA ASP A 360 -15.64 8.26 -11.53
C ASP A 360 -14.65 7.81 -10.44
N PHE A 361 -13.38 8.14 -10.64
CA PHE A 361 -12.32 7.94 -9.66
C PHE A 361 -11.85 9.23 -8.99
N LEU A 362 -12.62 10.31 -9.06
CA LEU A 362 -12.22 11.59 -8.50
C LEU A 362 -12.76 11.76 -7.08
N ARG A 363 -11.92 12.33 -6.21
CA ARG A 363 -12.33 12.98 -4.97
C ARG A 363 -11.98 14.45 -5.08
N LEU A 364 -13.00 15.29 -5.00
CA LEU A 364 -12.84 16.74 -5.02
C LEU A 364 -12.66 17.22 -3.59
N ASP A 365 -11.44 17.58 -3.24
CA ASP A 365 -11.14 18.34 -2.03
C ASP A 365 -10.34 19.61 -2.40
N ARG A 366 -9.22 19.89 -1.73
CA ARG A 366 -8.29 20.93 -2.17
C ARG A 366 -7.60 20.58 -3.49
N TYR A 367 -7.60 19.33 -3.94
CA TYR A 367 -6.98 18.91 -5.20
C TYR A 367 -7.87 17.87 -5.93
N ALA A 368 -7.71 17.74 -7.25
CA ALA A 368 -8.28 16.66 -8.06
C ALA A 368 -7.47 15.38 -7.86
N TRP A 369 -7.65 14.74 -6.71
CA TRP A 369 -6.98 13.48 -6.39
C TRP A 369 -7.88 12.27 -6.68
N HIS A 370 -7.23 11.11 -6.80
CA HIS A 370 -7.95 9.85 -6.85
C HIS A 370 -8.76 9.64 -5.57
N ASP A 371 -10.01 9.24 -5.72
CA ASP A 371 -10.78 8.66 -4.62
C ASP A 371 -10.20 7.29 -4.29
N ALA A 372 -9.43 7.26 -3.20
CA ALA A 372 -8.72 6.07 -2.74
C ALA A 372 -9.64 4.85 -2.61
N GLU A 373 -10.87 5.02 -2.12
CA GLU A 373 -11.81 3.91 -1.90
C GLU A 373 -12.40 3.40 -3.23
N LYS A 374 -12.73 4.30 -4.16
CA LYS A 374 -13.24 3.88 -5.48
C LYS A 374 -12.19 3.12 -6.29
N VAL A 375 -10.94 3.62 -6.30
CA VAL A 375 -9.83 2.95 -7.00
C VAL A 375 -9.46 1.63 -6.31
N SER A 376 -9.35 1.63 -4.98
CA SER A 376 -9.03 0.42 -4.19
C SER A 376 -10.04 -0.69 -4.40
N ARG A 377 -11.35 -0.38 -4.41
CA ARG A 377 -12.38 -1.38 -4.70
C ARG A 377 -12.19 -2.05 -6.06
N ARG A 378 -11.82 -1.30 -7.10
CA ARG A 378 -11.55 -1.88 -8.43
C ARG A 378 -10.32 -2.79 -8.41
N ILE A 379 -9.23 -2.35 -7.78
CA ILE A 379 -8.01 -3.16 -7.65
C ILE A 379 -8.28 -4.45 -6.86
N VAL A 380 -8.99 -4.37 -5.73
CA VAL A 380 -9.32 -5.55 -4.91
C VAL A 380 -10.23 -6.52 -5.66
N GLN A 381 -11.19 -6.02 -6.45
CA GLN A 381 -12.00 -6.86 -7.33
C GLN A 381 -11.14 -7.61 -8.35
N LEU A 382 -10.16 -6.95 -8.96
CA LEU A 382 -9.20 -7.57 -9.86
C LEU A 382 -8.36 -8.63 -9.14
N ALA A 383 -7.80 -8.31 -7.97
CA ALA A 383 -6.96 -9.22 -7.21
C ALA A 383 -7.70 -10.50 -6.79
N ARG A 384 -8.96 -10.37 -6.36
CA ARG A 384 -9.83 -11.54 -6.06
C ARG A 384 -10.19 -12.36 -7.29
N ARG A 385 -10.25 -11.75 -8.48
CA ARG A 385 -10.50 -12.48 -9.74
C ARG A 385 -9.24 -13.20 -10.22
N ALA A 386 -8.08 -12.53 -10.19
CA ALA A 386 -6.78 -13.13 -10.49
C ALA A 386 -6.54 -14.38 -9.63
N ARG A 387 -6.66 -14.25 -8.30
CA ARG A 387 -6.45 -15.39 -7.39
C ARG A 387 -7.37 -16.59 -7.68
N ARG A 388 -8.64 -16.34 -8.06
CA ARG A 388 -9.62 -17.39 -8.41
C ARG A 388 -9.29 -18.09 -9.73
N SER A 389 -8.81 -17.37 -10.75
CA SER A 389 -8.49 -18.00 -12.04
C SER A 389 -7.28 -18.93 -11.94
N TRP A 390 -6.33 -18.65 -11.05
CA TRP A 390 -5.14 -19.49 -10.87
C TRP A 390 -5.42 -20.75 -10.06
N ARG A 391 -6.29 -20.65 -9.03
CA ARG A 391 -6.74 -21.82 -8.28
C ARG A 391 -7.53 -22.83 -9.10
N ARG A 392 -8.12 -22.43 -10.24
CA ARG A 392 -8.82 -23.32 -11.17
C ARG A 392 -7.91 -23.99 -12.19
N ARG A 393 -6.66 -23.52 -12.32
CA ARG A 393 -5.65 -24.06 -13.26
C ARG A 393 -4.65 -25.01 -12.59
N ARG A 394 -4.69 -25.11 -11.26
CA ARG A 394 -4.05 -26.16 -10.47
C ARG A 394 -5.11 -27.16 -10.07
#